data_AF-A0A7Y3P6T0-F1
#
_entry.id   AF-A0A7Y3P6T0-F1
#
_cell.length_a   1.000
_cell.length_b   1.000
_cell.length_c   1.000
_cell.angle_alpha   90.00
_cell.angle_beta   90.00
_cell.angle_gamma   90.00
#
_symmetry.space_group_name_H-M   'P 1'
#
loop_
_entity.id
_entity.type
_entity.pdbx_description
1 polymer ?
#
loop_
_entity_poly.entity_id
_entity_poly.type
_entity_poly.pdbx_seq_one_letter_code
_entity_poly.pdbx_strand_id
1 'polypeptide(L)'
;MTVDHSIPPRLLGTVVDHRDDLTAQIRQSAGEQWMAWWQTIIALVGAQELGTLQLPSEPFERLEAMTAVHESLLDWPELDGFGDRPALREAVRVSYEDATRWLSQRARGAVRGRRMRATYDGATLGSIVRALVERLGVEPGRLRAAVLVVGVEGDWSSLVAPGVLVCSESVTVAPARFAALVESAFVSGLDAIEVRPPTLGRTRRPLPASALRESLVLWSAAEIELVCERIIAYSDGFEIELRRRGATPPPAAVPKDGAHHLEGPNEPSKRTDNFAGIEVGLHFADGREVQVTNLADPGPGGEIVLSRFWRDEPDLDSLWLWAMPLPPVGTFTLSVRWPDFGIEAAGAEFEGGLVRPA
;
A
#
# COMPACT_ATOMS: atom_id res chain seq x y z
N MET A 1 30.42 -21.14 -17.44
CA MET A 1 29.03 -20.85 -17.03
C MET A 1 28.78 -19.39 -17.32
N THR A 2 27.92 -19.09 -18.28
CA THR A 2 27.49 -17.72 -18.57
C THR A 2 26.65 -17.25 -17.39
N VAL A 3 27.01 -16.14 -16.76
CA VAL A 3 26.22 -15.57 -15.66
C VAL A 3 24.92 -15.05 -16.27
N ASP A 4 23.79 -15.57 -15.83
CA ASP A 4 22.48 -15.06 -16.25
C ASP A 4 22.23 -13.71 -15.55
N HIS A 5 22.33 -12.63 -16.31
CA HIS A 5 22.13 -11.27 -15.80
C HIS A 5 20.66 -10.93 -15.54
N SER A 6 19.70 -11.80 -15.87
CA SER A 6 18.29 -11.62 -15.51
C SER A 6 18.01 -11.90 -14.03
N ILE A 7 18.89 -12.65 -13.38
CA ILE A 7 18.79 -12.99 -11.95
C ILE A 7 19.55 -11.92 -11.16
N PRO A 8 18.87 -11.19 -10.26
CA PRO A 8 19.56 -10.24 -9.41
C PRO A 8 20.46 -10.97 -8.40
N PRO A 9 21.59 -10.36 -7.99
CA PRO A 9 22.42 -10.85 -6.90
C PRO A 9 21.68 -10.86 -5.56
N ARG A 10 22.37 -11.31 -4.51
CA ARG A 10 21.86 -11.25 -3.14
C ARG A 10 21.51 -9.81 -2.74
N LEU A 11 20.53 -9.68 -1.87
CA LEU A 11 20.18 -8.40 -1.27
C LEU A 11 21.38 -7.81 -0.52
N LEU A 12 21.52 -6.49 -0.60
CA LEU A 12 22.60 -5.76 0.03
C LEU A 12 22.46 -5.75 1.57
N GLY A 13 23.53 -6.14 2.26
CA GLY A 13 23.62 -6.09 3.72
C GLY A 13 23.29 -7.42 4.40
N THR A 14 23.05 -7.38 5.70
CA THR A 14 22.70 -8.59 6.48
C THR A 14 21.23 -8.93 6.27
N VAL A 15 20.97 -10.04 5.60
CA VAL A 15 19.63 -10.64 5.45
C VAL A 15 19.60 -11.95 6.21
N VAL A 16 18.49 -12.24 6.88
CA VAL A 16 18.29 -13.50 7.60
C VAL A 16 18.24 -14.65 6.59
N ASP A 17 19.03 -15.71 6.82
CA ASP A 17 19.05 -16.88 5.95
C ASP A 17 18.00 -17.89 6.42
N HIS A 18 16.89 -17.96 5.69
CA HIS A 18 15.78 -18.90 5.94
C HIS A 18 15.97 -20.27 5.27
N ARG A 19 17.20 -20.61 4.85
CA ARG A 19 17.45 -21.88 4.15
C ARG A 19 17.01 -23.08 4.98
N ASP A 20 17.25 -23.06 6.28
CA ASP A 20 16.96 -24.20 7.16
C ASP A 20 15.49 -24.25 7.60
N ASP A 21 14.74 -23.16 7.39
CA ASP A 21 13.29 -23.08 7.66
C ASP A 21 12.46 -23.74 6.56
N LEU A 22 13.06 -23.97 5.38
CA LEU A 22 12.41 -24.58 4.21
C LEU A 22 13.07 -25.91 3.85
N THR A 23 12.28 -26.90 3.43
CA THR A 23 12.84 -28.15 2.90
C THR A 23 13.59 -27.92 1.58
N ALA A 24 14.54 -28.79 1.25
CA ALA A 24 15.29 -28.67 -0.01
C ALA A 24 14.38 -28.67 -1.26
N GLN A 25 13.30 -29.45 -1.23
CA GLN A 25 12.31 -29.50 -2.29
C GLN A 25 11.53 -28.19 -2.42
N ILE A 26 11.09 -27.61 -1.30
CA ILE A 26 10.40 -26.30 -1.32
C ILE A 26 11.34 -25.23 -1.84
N ARG A 27 12.60 -25.20 -1.40
CA ARG A 27 13.58 -24.20 -1.89
C ARG A 27 13.81 -24.29 -3.40
N GLN A 28 13.93 -25.50 -3.94
CA GLN A 28 14.12 -25.69 -5.38
C GLN A 28 12.89 -25.21 -6.16
N SER A 29 11.70 -25.66 -5.78
CA SER A 29 10.45 -25.29 -6.46
C SER A 29 10.12 -23.80 -6.31
N ALA A 30 10.37 -23.23 -5.14
CA ALA A 30 10.22 -21.80 -4.89
C ALA A 30 11.19 -20.98 -5.74
N GLY A 31 12.45 -21.44 -5.92
CA GLY A 31 13.43 -20.76 -6.77
C GLY A 31 12.99 -20.67 -8.24
N GLU A 32 12.41 -21.75 -8.78
CA GLU A 32 11.85 -21.76 -10.14
C GLU A 32 10.63 -20.81 -10.26
N GLN A 33 9.72 -20.86 -9.29
CA GLN A 33 8.52 -20.02 -9.26
C GLN A 33 8.85 -18.54 -9.02
N TRP A 34 9.90 -18.27 -8.24
CA TRP A 34 10.34 -16.93 -7.90
C TRP A 34 10.81 -16.15 -9.13
N MET A 35 11.49 -16.80 -10.08
CA MET A 35 11.92 -16.12 -11.31
C MET A 35 10.74 -15.61 -12.14
N ALA A 36 9.70 -16.44 -12.31
CA ALA A 36 8.49 -16.03 -13.02
C ALA A 36 7.76 -14.90 -12.29
N TRP A 37 7.70 -14.97 -10.96
CA TRP A 37 7.10 -13.91 -10.13
C TRP A 37 7.88 -12.59 -10.20
N TRP A 38 9.20 -12.64 -10.10
CA TRP A 38 10.10 -11.50 -10.26
C TRP A 38 9.92 -10.81 -11.61
N GLN A 39 9.87 -11.58 -12.69
CA GLN A 39 9.63 -11.06 -14.04
C GLN A 39 8.27 -10.36 -14.15
N THR A 40 7.21 -10.91 -13.54
CA THR A 40 5.89 -10.27 -13.49
C THR A 40 5.91 -8.95 -12.72
N ILE A 41 6.55 -8.89 -11.55
CA ILE A 41 6.71 -7.65 -10.78
C ILE A 41 7.39 -6.59 -11.63
N ILE A 42 8.52 -6.94 -12.22
CA ILE A 42 9.34 -6.01 -12.99
C ILE A 42 8.66 -5.55 -14.27
N ALA A 43 7.90 -6.41 -14.95
CA ALA A 43 7.12 -6.02 -16.11
C ALA A 43 6.04 -4.98 -15.75
N LEU A 44 5.31 -5.18 -14.64
CA LEU A 44 4.24 -4.29 -14.22
C LEU A 44 4.77 -2.97 -13.65
N VAL A 45 5.74 -3.02 -12.74
CA VAL A 45 6.39 -1.83 -12.19
C VAL A 45 7.13 -1.06 -13.29
N GLY A 46 7.84 -1.77 -14.18
CA GLY A 46 8.50 -1.17 -15.33
C GLY A 46 7.53 -0.46 -16.26
N ALA A 47 6.39 -1.07 -16.60
CA ALA A 47 5.36 -0.45 -17.43
C ALA A 47 4.70 0.76 -16.77
N GLN A 48 4.52 0.72 -15.45
CA GLN A 48 4.01 1.86 -14.68
C GLN A 48 4.98 3.05 -14.76
N GLU A 49 6.25 2.84 -14.44
CA GLU A 49 7.28 3.90 -14.47
C GLU A 49 7.55 4.43 -15.88
N LEU A 50 7.40 3.58 -16.91
CA LEU A 50 7.54 3.96 -18.31
C LEU A 50 6.31 4.69 -18.87
N GLY A 51 5.19 4.69 -18.15
CA GLY A 51 3.91 5.24 -18.61
C GLY A 51 3.30 4.46 -19.78
N THR A 52 3.54 3.15 -19.83
CA THR A 52 2.97 2.23 -20.83
C THR A 52 1.92 1.29 -20.23
N LEU A 53 1.73 1.32 -18.91
CA LEU A 53 0.64 0.61 -18.24
C LEU A 53 -0.71 1.28 -18.57
N GLN A 54 -1.59 0.55 -19.25
CA GLN A 54 -2.93 1.01 -19.63
C GLN A 54 -3.87 0.95 -18.43
N LEU A 55 -4.05 2.08 -17.76
CA LEU A 55 -5.00 2.21 -16.68
C LEU A 55 -6.26 2.94 -17.16
N PRO A 56 -7.43 2.71 -16.53
CA PRO A 56 -8.62 3.52 -16.75
C PRO A 56 -8.36 5.02 -16.60
N SER A 57 -9.09 5.85 -17.36
CA SER A 57 -8.97 7.31 -17.28
C SER A 57 -9.61 7.88 -16.02
N GLU A 58 -10.68 7.24 -15.54
CA GLU A 58 -11.39 7.66 -14.33
C GLU A 58 -10.53 7.43 -13.07
N PRO A 59 -10.33 8.45 -12.20
CA PRO A 59 -9.42 8.35 -11.06
C PRO A 59 -9.72 7.18 -10.11
N PHE A 60 -10.99 6.88 -9.87
CA PHE A 60 -11.40 5.80 -8.98
C PHE A 60 -11.14 4.43 -9.60
N GLU A 61 -11.56 4.21 -10.86
CA GLU A 61 -11.28 2.98 -11.60
C GLU A 61 -9.77 2.75 -11.77
N ARG A 62 -9.00 3.82 -11.92
CA ARG A 62 -7.54 3.79 -11.94
C ARG A 62 -6.96 3.29 -10.61
N LEU A 63 -7.45 3.83 -9.50
CA LEU A 63 -7.04 3.39 -8.17
C LEU A 63 -7.38 1.92 -7.95
N GLU A 64 -8.60 1.50 -8.31
CA GLU A 64 -9.01 0.09 -8.23
C GLU A 64 -8.13 -0.83 -9.09
N ALA A 65 -7.85 -0.44 -10.33
CA ALA A 65 -6.96 -1.18 -11.22
C ALA A 65 -5.53 -1.28 -10.65
N MET A 66 -5.01 -0.20 -10.06
CA MET A 66 -3.71 -0.22 -9.40
C MET A 66 -3.73 -1.13 -8.16
N THR A 67 -4.74 -1.05 -7.31
CA THR A 67 -4.89 -1.94 -6.15
C THR A 67 -4.93 -3.40 -6.58
N ALA A 68 -5.74 -3.74 -7.59
CA ALA A 68 -5.82 -5.09 -8.11
C ALA A 68 -4.47 -5.59 -8.65
N VAL A 69 -3.71 -4.75 -9.36
CA VAL A 69 -2.34 -5.05 -9.79
C VAL A 69 -1.45 -5.37 -8.59
N HIS A 70 -1.45 -4.53 -7.55
CA HIS A 70 -0.62 -4.77 -6.35
C HIS A 70 -1.03 -6.04 -5.62
N GLU A 71 -2.32 -6.27 -5.41
CA GLU A 71 -2.86 -7.49 -4.79
C GLU A 71 -2.46 -8.75 -5.59
N SER A 72 -2.43 -8.68 -6.92
CA SER A 72 -1.98 -9.83 -7.73
C SER A 72 -0.49 -10.13 -7.64
N LEU A 73 0.32 -9.14 -7.26
CA LEU A 73 1.75 -9.31 -7.07
C LEU A 73 2.05 -9.83 -5.67
N LEU A 74 1.41 -9.26 -4.65
CA LEU A 74 1.57 -9.65 -3.25
C LEU A 74 0.36 -9.19 -2.43
N ASP A 75 -0.51 -10.13 -2.12
CA ASP A 75 -1.70 -9.96 -1.28
C ASP A 75 -1.44 -10.46 0.15
N TRP A 76 -0.56 -9.77 0.88
CA TRP A 76 -0.28 -10.10 2.27
C TRP A 76 -1.45 -9.71 3.19
N PRO A 77 -1.80 -10.50 4.23
CA PRO A 77 -1.18 -11.77 4.65
C PRO A 77 -1.73 -13.04 3.99
N GLU A 78 -2.81 -12.96 3.23
CA GLU A 78 -3.52 -14.14 2.74
C GLU A 78 -2.71 -14.94 1.70
N LEU A 79 -1.95 -14.25 0.84
CA LEU A 79 -1.12 -14.84 -0.22
C LEU A 79 -1.92 -15.70 -1.23
N ASP A 80 -3.21 -15.42 -1.43
CA ASP A 80 -4.08 -16.13 -2.37
C ASP A 80 -3.57 -16.04 -3.81
N GLY A 81 -2.93 -14.92 -4.17
CA GLY A 81 -2.29 -14.70 -5.47
C GLY A 81 -1.26 -15.76 -5.85
N PHE A 82 -0.75 -16.52 -4.87
CA PHE A 82 0.16 -17.66 -5.05
C PHE A 82 -0.55 -19.01 -5.10
N GLY A 83 -1.84 -19.08 -5.43
CA GLY A 83 -2.62 -20.33 -5.44
C GLY A 83 -2.03 -21.43 -6.33
N ASP A 84 -1.43 -21.04 -7.44
CA ASP A 84 -0.71 -21.90 -8.38
C ASP A 84 0.77 -22.16 -7.99
N ARG A 85 1.26 -21.50 -6.92
CA ARG A 85 2.67 -21.46 -6.51
C ARG A 85 2.84 -21.71 -5.00
N PRO A 86 2.45 -22.89 -4.50
CA PRO A 86 2.46 -23.16 -3.06
C PRO A 86 3.86 -23.13 -2.43
N ALA A 87 4.91 -23.49 -3.17
CA ALA A 87 6.28 -23.44 -2.67
C ALA A 87 6.77 -21.99 -2.49
N LEU A 88 6.47 -21.11 -3.46
CA LEU A 88 6.76 -19.69 -3.35
C LEU A 88 5.95 -19.02 -2.24
N ARG A 89 4.66 -19.37 -2.10
CA ARG A 89 3.80 -18.91 -0.99
C ARG A 89 4.46 -19.16 0.36
N GLU A 90 4.96 -20.38 0.57
CA GLU A 90 5.61 -20.75 1.82
C GLU A 90 6.91 -19.98 2.04
N ALA A 91 7.74 -19.85 1.00
CA ALA A 91 8.97 -19.07 1.08
C ALA A 91 8.71 -17.59 1.41
N VAL A 92 7.67 -16.98 0.81
CA VAL A 92 7.25 -15.60 1.11
C VAL A 92 6.78 -15.51 2.55
N ARG A 93 5.94 -16.43 3.02
CA ARG A 93 5.42 -16.43 4.40
C ARG A 93 6.54 -16.45 5.44
N VAL A 94 7.52 -17.34 5.26
CA VAL A 94 8.66 -17.48 6.18
C VAL A 94 9.54 -16.23 6.19
N SER A 95 9.70 -15.55 5.04
CA SER A 95 10.64 -14.43 4.90
C SER A 95 10.03 -13.04 4.99
N TYR A 96 8.70 -12.91 5.01
CA TYR A 96 8.02 -11.61 4.84
C TYR A 96 8.37 -10.59 5.92
N GLU A 97 8.34 -10.98 7.20
CA GLU A 97 8.64 -10.06 8.30
C GLU A 97 10.08 -9.55 8.24
N ASP A 98 11.03 -10.43 7.96
CA ASP A 98 12.45 -10.10 7.85
C ASP A 98 12.73 -9.26 6.61
N ALA A 99 12.07 -9.54 5.48
CA ALA A 99 12.13 -8.72 4.27
C ALA A 99 11.56 -7.32 4.51
N THR A 100 10.41 -7.21 5.20
CA THR A 100 9.78 -5.93 5.55
C THR A 100 10.65 -5.14 6.52
N ARG A 101 11.28 -5.81 7.49
CA ARG A 101 12.22 -5.20 8.42
C ARG A 101 13.46 -4.69 7.70
N TRP A 102 14.03 -5.48 6.80
CA TRP A 102 15.16 -5.09 5.95
C TRP A 102 14.82 -3.84 5.13
N LEU A 103 13.67 -3.83 4.44
CA LEU A 103 13.21 -2.69 3.65
C LEU A 103 13.03 -1.43 4.53
N SER A 104 12.40 -1.57 5.68
CA SER A 104 12.17 -0.48 6.64
C SER A 104 13.47 0.08 7.24
N GLN A 105 14.47 -0.76 7.49
CA GLN A 105 15.80 -0.31 7.92
C GLN A 105 16.49 0.50 6.83
N ARG A 106 16.43 0.04 5.57
CA ARG A 106 16.99 0.76 4.42
C ARG A 106 16.29 2.09 4.16
N ALA A 107 14.97 2.12 4.20
CA ALA A 107 14.19 3.35 4.06
C ALA A 107 14.59 4.38 5.12
N ARG A 108 14.73 3.96 6.39
CA ARG A 108 15.21 4.83 7.48
C ARG A 108 16.66 5.30 7.27
N GLY A 109 17.52 4.43 6.75
CA GLY A 109 18.89 4.78 6.36
C GLY A 109 18.92 5.86 5.27
N ALA A 110 18.07 5.73 4.25
CA ALA A 110 17.92 6.70 3.16
C ALA A 110 17.30 8.03 3.60
N VAL A 111 16.45 8.03 4.63
CA VAL A 111 15.89 9.27 5.22
C VAL A 111 16.92 9.99 6.11
N ARG A 112 17.72 9.25 6.88
CA ARG A 112 18.78 9.82 7.75
C ARG A 112 19.99 10.28 6.96
N GLY A 113 20.34 9.58 5.89
CA GLY A 113 21.28 10.04 4.88
C GLY A 113 20.52 10.78 3.79
N ARG A 114 20.19 12.07 4.00
CA ARG A 114 19.74 12.97 2.91
C ARG A 114 20.55 12.67 1.64
N ARG A 115 19.94 11.99 0.66
CA ARG A 115 20.42 11.55 -0.69
C ARG A 115 20.37 10.04 -0.91
N MET A 116 19.16 9.49 -1.05
CA MET A 116 18.96 8.30 -1.90
C MET A 116 17.74 8.39 -2.83
N ARG A 117 17.08 9.55 -2.90
CA ARG A 117 16.76 10.05 -4.24
C ARG A 117 18.12 10.33 -4.84
N ALA A 118 18.59 9.46 -5.73
CA ALA A 118 19.68 9.84 -6.59
C ALA A 118 19.26 11.17 -7.22
N THR A 119 19.84 12.27 -6.75
CA THR A 119 19.93 13.51 -7.50
C THR A 119 20.82 13.20 -8.69
N TYR A 120 20.32 12.37 -9.60
CA TYR A 120 20.69 12.52 -10.98
C TYR A 120 20.16 13.88 -11.34
N ASP A 121 21.11 14.80 -11.50
CA ASP A 121 20.80 16.13 -11.99
C ASP A 121 19.96 15.95 -13.26
N GLY A 122 18.76 16.51 -13.26
CA GLY A 122 17.89 16.52 -14.44
C GLY A 122 18.63 17.07 -15.66
N ALA A 123 19.68 17.86 -15.47
CA ALA A 123 20.57 18.30 -16.54
C ALA A 123 21.31 17.13 -17.25
N THR A 124 21.78 16.10 -16.52
CA THR A 124 22.48 14.94 -17.09
C THR A 124 21.52 14.05 -17.88
N LEU A 125 20.34 13.75 -17.32
CA LEU A 125 19.33 13.00 -18.06
C LEU A 125 18.85 13.81 -19.27
N GLY A 126 18.65 15.11 -19.09
CA GLY A 126 18.28 16.01 -20.18
C GLY A 126 19.32 16.11 -21.29
N SER A 127 20.63 16.05 -20.97
CA SER A 127 21.68 16.05 -22.00
C SER A 127 21.72 14.74 -22.78
N ILE A 128 21.56 13.60 -22.11
CA ILE A 128 21.43 12.29 -22.76
C ILE A 128 20.23 12.29 -23.72
N VAL A 129 19.06 12.73 -23.25
CA VAL A 129 17.83 12.79 -24.07
C VAL A 129 18.02 13.72 -25.27
N ARG A 130 18.56 14.93 -25.09
CA ARG A 130 18.81 15.85 -26.22
C ARG A 130 19.76 15.27 -27.25
N ALA A 131 20.87 14.66 -26.80
CA ALA A 131 21.82 14.02 -27.70
C ALA A 131 21.19 12.84 -28.46
N LEU A 132 20.31 12.07 -27.81
CA LEU A 132 19.58 10.98 -28.45
C LEU A 132 18.55 11.47 -29.47
N VAL A 133 17.79 12.52 -29.16
CA VAL A 133 16.84 13.15 -30.11
C VAL A 133 17.58 13.60 -31.36
N GLU A 134 18.69 14.32 -31.20
CA GLU A 134 19.51 14.79 -32.32
C GLU A 134 20.10 13.62 -33.12
N ARG A 135 20.63 12.61 -32.43
CA ARG A 135 21.29 11.44 -33.06
C ARG A 135 20.32 10.51 -33.79
N LEU A 136 19.11 10.32 -33.25
CA LEU A 136 18.14 9.34 -33.76
C LEU A 136 17.05 9.98 -34.63
N GLY A 137 16.91 11.31 -34.62
CA GLY A 137 15.88 12.01 -35.39
C GLY A 137 14.46 11.67 -34.92
N VAL A 138 14.27 11.40 -33.62
CA VAL A 138 12.98 11.04 -33.04
C VAL A 138 12.42 12.18 -32.20
N GLU A 139 11.09 12.31 -32.15
CA GLU A 139 10.42 13.25 -31.26
C GLU A 139 10.75 12.96 -29.79
N PRO A 140 10.98 13.99 -28.93
CA PRO A 140 11.32 13.79 -27.53
C PRO A 140 10.34 12.88 -26.77
N GLY A 141 9.05 12.96 -27.07
CA GLY A 141 8.01 12.13 -26.44
C GLY A 141 8.06 10.63 -26.80
N ARG A 142 8.86 10.24 -27.80
CA ARG A 142 9.09 8.83 -28.16
C ARG A 142 10.20 8.19 -27.34
N LEU A 143 11.12 8.96 -26.76
CA LEU A 143 12.18 8.43 -25.91
C LEU A 143 11.61 8.20 -24.51
N ARG A 144 11.54 6.92 -24.12
CA ARG A 144 11.04 6.51 -22.81
C ARG A 144 12.06 5.60 -22.16
N ALA A 145 12.31 5.82 -20.87
CA ALA A 145 13.11 4.90 -20.07
C ALA A 145 12.59 4.91 -18.62
N ALA A 146 12.55 3.73 -18.02
CA ALA A 146 12.31 3.50 -16.61
C ALA A 146 13.58 2.91 -16.00
N VAL A 147 14.03 3.46 -14.87
CA VAL A 147 15.21 2.97 -14.15
C VAL A 147 14.79 2.54 -12.75
N LEU A 148 14.83 1.23 -12.52
CA LEU A 148 14.51 0.60 -11.24
C LEU A 148 15.81 0.30 -10.50
N VAL A 149 16.05 1.02 -9.42
CA VAL A 149 17.24 0.80 -8.58
C VAL A 149 16.89 -0.16 -7.44
N VAL A 150 17.63 -1.25 -7.32
CA VAL A 150 17.40 -2.30 -6.32
C VAL A 150 18.60 -2.47 -5.39
N GLY A 151 18.32 -2.73 -4.11
CA GLY A 151 19.33 -2.90 -3.07
C GLY A 151 19.95 -4.29 -3.10
N VAL A 152 20.82 -4.56 -4.08
CA VAL A 152 21.55 -5.83 -4.25
C VAL A 152 23.06 -5.63 -4.17
N GLU A 153 23.78 -6.71 -3.86
CA GLU A 153 25.23 -6.72 -3.75
C GLU A 153 25.92 -6.55 -5.11
N GLY A 154 27.00 -5.78 -5.12
CA GLY A 154 27.89 -5.63 -6.25
C GLY A 154 27.30 -4.89 -7.44
N ASP A 155 28.08 -4.88 -8.52
CA ASP A 155 27.78 -4.15 -9.75
C ASP A 155 26.91 -4.98 -10.68
N TRP A 156 25.61 -4.73 -10.66
CA TRP A 156 24.65 -5.48 -11.46
C TRP A 156 23.68 -4.55 -12.20
N SER A 157 23.37 -4.90 -13.44
CA SER A 157 22.42 -4.19 -14.29
C SER A 157 21.84 -5.12 -15.33
N SER A 158 20.57 -4.94 -15.66
CA SER A 158 19.86 -5.73 -16.67
C SER A 158 18.80 -4.88 -17.38
N LEU A 159 18.74 -4.99 -18.71
CA LEU A 159 17.61 -4.50 -19.50
C LEU A 159 16.57 -5.62 -19.59
N VAL A 160 15.58 -5.54 -18.71
CA VAL A 160 14.59 -6.59 -18.46
C VAL A 160 13.41 -6.54 -19.42
N ALA A 161 13.16 -5.37 -20.01
CA ALA A 161 12.16 -5.11 -21.03
C ALA A 161 12.56 -3.87 -21.84
N PRO A 162 11.99 -3.65 -23.04
CA PRO A 162 12.23 -2.44 -23.81
C PRO A 162 11.99 -1.17 -22.98
N GLY A 163 13.03 -0.38 -22.77
CA GLY A 163 12.96 0.84 -21.96
C GLY A 163 13.09 0.66 -20.46
N VAL A 164 13.15 -0.57 -19.93
CA VAL A 164 13.22 -0.83 -18.49
C VAL A 164 14.60 -1.33 -18.10
N LEU A 165 15.36 -0.49 -17.40
CA LEU A 165 16.64 -0.81 -16.80
C LEU A 165 16.45 -1.12 -15.32
N VAL A 166 16.93 -2.28 -14.86
CA VAL A 166 17.06 -2.58 -13.45
C VAL A 166 18.54 -2.59 -13.10
N CYS A 167 18.96 -1.91 -12.03
CA CYS A 167 20.36 -1.89 -11.63
C CYS A 167 20.55 -1.80 -10.12
N SER A 168 21.73 -2.23 -9.66
CA SER A 168 22.14 -2.08 -8.27
C SER A 168 22.47 -0.63 -7.94
N GLU A 169 22.43 -0.30 -6.64
CA GLU A 169 22.86 1.00 -6.15
C GLU A 169 24.34 1.30 -6.47
N SER A 170 25.21 0.30 -6.57
CA SER A 170 26.62 0.55 -6.90
C SER A 170 26.83 1.02 -8.35
N VAL A 171 25.96 0.61 -9.28
CA VAL A 171 25.95 1.15 -10.64
C VAL A 171 25.61 2.64 -10.62
N THR A 172 24.74 3.06 -9.70
CA THR A 172 24.28 4.45 -9.64
C THR A 172 25.39 5.45 -9.27
N VAL A 173 26.39 5.00 -8.51
CA VAL A 173 27.52 5.83 -8.07
C VAL A 173 28.67 5.91 -9.09
N ALA A 174 28.54 5.26 -10.24
CA ALA A 174 29.50 5.29 -11.35
C ALA A 174 28.92 6.05 -12.56
N PRO A 175 29.03 7.40 -12.62
CA PRO A 175 28.21 8.23 -13.52
C PRO A 175 28.34 7.90 -15.00
N ALA A 176 29.56 7.64 -15.49
CA ALA A 176 29.79 7.33 -16.89
C ALA A 176 29.16 5.99 -17.32
N ARG A 177 29.28 4.96 -16.46
CA ARG A 177 28.66 3.65 -16.71
C ARG A 177 27.14 3.74 -16.63
N PHE A 178 26.62 4.43 -15.62
CA PHE A 178 25.19 4.63 -15.46
C PHE A 178 24.59 5.38 -16.66
N ALA A 179 25.23 6.46 -17.12
CA ALA A 179 24.79 7.21 -18.29
C ALA A 179 24.68 6.33 -19.54
N ALA A 180 25.68 5.46 -19.80
CA ALA A 180 25.64 4.53 -20.93
C ALA A 180 24.49 3.50 -20.83
N LEU A 181 24.18 3.03 -19.63
CA LEU A 181 23.05 2.12 -19.39
C LEU A 181 21.71 2.82 -19.59
N VAL A 182 21.57 4.06 -19.10
CA VAL A 182 20.38 4.89 -19.30
C VAL A 182 20.18 5.20 -20.78
N GLU A 183 21.25 5.54 -21.51
CA GLU A 183 21.19 5.74 -22.95
C GLU A 183 20.70 4.47 -23.66
N SER A 184 21.22 3.31 -23.27
CA SER A 184 20.79 2.01 -23.81
C SER A 184 19.30 1.74 -23.53
N ALA A 185 18.82 2.09 -22.33
CA ALA A 185 17.42 1.98 -21.96
C ALA A 185 16.54 2.88 -22.84
N PHE A 186 16.90 4.15 -23.04
CA PHE A 186 16.15 5.04 -23.93
C PHE A 186 16.06 4.54 -25.36
N VAL A 187 17.18 4.04 -25.91
CA VAL A 187 17.22 3.47 -27.26
C VAL A 187 16.28 2.26 -27.34
N SER A 188 16.38 1.34 -26.38
CA SER A 188 15.52 0.16 -26.33
C SER A 188 14.04 0.51 -26.09
N GLY A 189 13.74 1.59 -25.37
CA GLY A 189 12.39 2.05 -25.10
C GLY A 189 11.61 2.55 -26.31
N LEU A 190 12.29 2.73 -27.46
CA LEU A 190 11.61 2.99 -28.74
C LEU A 190 10.70 1.82 -29.17
N ASP A 191 11.00 0.61 -28.69
CA ASP A 191 10.24 -0.62 -28.92
C ASP A 191 9.30 -0.96 -27.75
N ALA A 192 9.10 -0.04 -26.79
CA ALA A 192 8.22 -0.26 -25.66
C ALA A 192 6.77 -0.43 -26.11
N ILE A 193 6.16 -1.52 -25.66
CA ILE A 193 4.76 -1.84 -25.91
C ILE A 193 3.89 -1.43 -24.73
N GLU A 194 2.63 -1.12 -25.03
CA GLU A 194 1.62 -0.91 -24.01
C GLU A 194 1.34 -2.22 -23.26
N VAL A 195 1.30 -2.14 -21.94
CA VAL A 195 1.00 -3.27 -21.07
C VAL A 195 -0.39 -3.07 -20.50
N ARG A 196 -1.27 -4.03 -20.70
CA ARG A 196 -2.56 -4.05 -20.02
C ARG A 196 -2.38 -4.71 -18.66
N PRO A 197 -2.89 -4.12 -17.57
CA PRO A 197 -3.00 -4.85 -16.32
C PRO A 197 -3.86 -6.10 -16.59
N PRO A 198 -3.52 -7.24 -15.98
CA PRO A 198 -4.40 -8.40 -16.04
C PRO A 198 -5.80 -7.98 -15.55
N THR A 199 -6.84 -8.43 -16.25
CA THR A 199 -8.23 -8.19 -15.86
C THR A 199 -8.51 -8.96 -14.57
N LEU A 200 -8.15 -8.35 -13.45
CA LEU A 200 -8.38 -8.91 -12.14
C LEU A 200 -9.70 -8.34 -11.67
N GLY A 201 -10.75 -9.16 -11.76
CA GLY A 201 -11.90 -8.93 -10.92
C GLY A 201 -11.39 -8.98 -9.49
N ARG A 202 -11.55 -7.89 -8.75
CA ARG A 202 -11.20 -7.87 -7.32
C ARG A 202 -11.92 -9.05 -6.69
N THR A 203 -11.17 -10.01 -6.16
CA THR A 203 -11.76 -11.11 -5.44
C THR A 203 -12.41 -10.48 -4.22
N ARG A 204 -13.75 -10.36 -4.19
CA ARG A 204 -14.45 -9.88 -3.00
C ARG A 204 -14.20 -10.89 -1.89
N ARG A 205 -13.17 -10.63 -1.08
CA ARG A 205 -12.83 -11.49 0.04
C ARG A 205 -13.86 -11.29 1.14
N PRO A 206 -14.28 -12.38 1.81
CA PRO A 206 -14.95 -12.22 3.09
C PRO A 206 -14.00 -11.49 4.04
N LEU A 207 -14.56 -10.59 4.85
CA LEU A 207 -13.81 -9.89 5.89
C LEU A 207 -13.14 -10.91 6.82
N PRO A 208 -11.91 -10.64 7.31
CA PRO A 208 -11.32 -11.48 8.34
C PRO A 208 -12.24 -11.61 9.55
N ALA A 209 -12.02 -12.67 10.33
CA ALA A 209 -12.80 -12.92 11.54
C ALA A 209 -12.68 -11.72 12.50
N SER A 210 -13.82 -11.28 13.02
CA SER A 210 -13.83 -10.30 14.11
C SER A 210 -13.26 -10.95 15.36
N ALA A 211 -12.46 -10.19 16.12
CA ALA A 211 -12.06 -10.58 17.46
C ALA A 211 -13.24 -10.49 18.45
N LEU A 212 -14.28 -9.71 18.12
CA LEU A 212 -15.53 -9.74 18.85
C LEU A 212 -16.30 -11.04 18.54
N ARG A 213 -16.75 -11.72 19.59
CA ARG A 213 -17.64 -12.89 19.46
C ARG A 213 -19.04 -12.51 18.98
N GLU A 214 -19.50 -11.32 19.35
CA GLU A 214 -20.78 -10.74 19.00
C GLU A 214 -20.66 -9.21 18.94
N SER A 215 -21.54 -8.55 18.17
CA SER A 215 -21.58 -7.09 18.06
C SER A 215 -21.87 -6.47 19.43
N LEU A 216 -21.16 -5.39 19.79
CA LEU A 216 -21.30 -4.72 21.08
C LEU A 216 -22.07 -3.42 20.94
N VAL A 217 -23.22 -3.29 21.61
CA VAL A 217 -23.98 -2.04 21.64
C VAL A 217 -23.22 -1.02 22.50
N LEU A 218 -22.73 0.05 21.88
CA LEU A 218 -22.06 1.16 22.57
C LEU A 218 -23.08 2.13 23.16
N TRP A 219 -24.20 2.31 22.45
CA TRP A 219 -25.28 3.21 22.84
C TRP A 219 -26.59 2.80 22.15
N SER A 220 -27.71 2.99 22.83
CA SER A 220 -29.04 2.67 22.32
C SER A 220 -30.07 3.70 22.80
N ALA A 221 -30.96 4.10 21.89
CA ALA A 221 -32.15 4.88 22.16
C ALA A 221 -33.35 4.25 21.42
N ALA A 222 -34.55 4.83 21.61
CA ALA A 222 -35.80 4.23 21.16
C ALA A 222 -35.86 3.84 19.66
N GLU A 223 -35.15 4.55 18.78
CA GLU A 223 -35.22 4.35 17.33
C GLU A 223 -33.85 4.12 16.66
N ILE A 224 -32.75 4.17 17.44
CA ILE A 224 -31.39 4.14 16.89
C ILE A 224 -30.40 3.54 17.89
N GLU A 225 -29.47 2.75 17.38
CA GLU A 225 -28.35 2.17 18.11
C GLU A 225 -27.03 2.46 17.40
N LEU A 226 -25.99 2.66 18.20
CA LEU A 226 -24.61 2.65 17.74
C LEU A 226 -23.95 1.38 18.28
N VAL A 227 -23.46 0.56 17.37
CA VAL A 227 -22.89 -0.76 17.67
C VAL A 227 -21.45 -0.80 17.18
N CYS A 228 -20.54 -1.31 18.00
CA CYS A 228 -19.25 -1.80 17.54
C CYS A 228 -19.48 -3.20 16.95
N GLU A 229 -19.60 -3.26 15.63
CA GLU A 229 -19.94 -4.48 14.90
C GLU A 229 -18.76 -5.44 14.87
N ARG A 230 -17.55 -4.91 14.62
CA ARG A 230 -16.35 -5.71 14.42
C ARG A 230 -15.12 -5.01 14.95
N ILE A 231 -14.17 -5.84 15.40
CA ILE A 231 -12.78 -5.44 15.59
C ILE A 231 -11.92 -6.47 14.85
N ILE A 232 -11.12 -6.03 13.88
CA ILE A 232 -10.30 -6.93 13.06
C ILE A 232 -8.82 -6.65 13.33
N ALA A 233 -8.11 -7.66 13.83
CA ALA A 233 -6.71 -7.55 14.22
C ALA A 233 -5.76 -7.76 13.02
N TYR A 234 -4.73 -6.92 12.94
CA TYR A 234 -3.60 -7.08 12.01
C TYR A 234 -2.28 -7.00 12.78
N SER A 235 -1.15 -7.20 12.10
CA SER A 235 0.17 -7.23 12.76
C SER A 235 0.66 -5.86 13.21
N ASP A 236 0.20 -4.78 12.58
CA ASP A 236 0.64 -3.39 12.80
C ASP A 236 -0.47 -2.46 13.32
N GLY A 237 -1.72 -2.93 13.33
CA GLY A 237 -2.88 -2.16 13.72
C GLY A 237 -4.14 -3.01 13.76
N PHE A 238 -5.30 -2.36 13.84
CA PHE A 238 -6.59 -3.03 13.84
C PHE A 238 -7.66 -2.13 13.24
N GLU A 239 -8.70 -2.75 12.70
CA GLU A 239 -9.89 -2.06 12.23
C GLU A 239 -11.01 -2.12 13.26
N ILE A 240 -11.82 -1.07 13.28
CA ILE A 240 -13.07 -1.01 14.04
C ILE A 240 -14.20 -0.68 13.06
N GLU A 241 -15.25 -1.49 13.06
CA GLU A 241 -16.51 -1.17 12.37
C GLU A 241 -17.52 -0.65 13.40
N LEU A 242 -17.89 0.62 13.28
CA LEU A 242 -19.04 1.19 13.97
C LEU A 242 -20.23 1.17 13.03
N ARG A 243 -21.33 0.57 13.48
CA ARG A 243 -22.55 0.44 12.69
C ARG A 243 -23.69 1.16 13.39
N ARG A 244 -24.42 1.95 12.60
CA ARG A 244 -25.70 2.51 13.00
C ARG A 244 -26.79 1.49 12.69
N ARG A 245 -27.68 1.21 13.64
CA ARG A 245 -28.87 0.38 13.43
C ARG A 245 -30.11 1.19 13.79
N GLY A 246 -31.19 1.06 13.02
CA GLY A 246 -32.43 1.80 13.26
C GLY A 246 -32.71 2.89 12.23
N ALA A 247 -33.59 3.85 12.58
CA ALA A 247 -34.12 4.83 11.64
C ALA A 247 -33.03 5.80 11.15
N THR A 248 -33.02 6.08 9.84
CA THR A 248 -32.19 7.10 9.23
C THR A 248 -32.69 8.48 9.70
N PRO A 249 -31.90 9.27 10.42
CA PRO A 249 -32.26 10.64 10.77
C PRO A 249 -32.27 11.53 9.51
N PRO A 250 -32.92 12.71 9.58
CA PRO A 250 -32.85 13.68 8.50
C PRO A 250 -31.39 14.09 8.25
N PRO A 251 -30.99 14.29 6.99
CA PRO A 251 -29.63 14.69 6.65
C PRO A 251 -29.27 16.00 7.37
N ALA A 252 -28.06 16.07 7.91
CA ALA A 252 -27.53 17.29 8.52
C ALA A 252 -27.61 18.45 7.52
N ALA A 253 -27.98 19.65 8.01
CA ALA A 253 -27.99 20.85 7.19
C ALA A 253 -26.55 21.19 6.80
N VAL A 254 -26.21 20.98 5.52
CA VAL A 254 -24.91 21.38 4.97
C VAL A 254 -24.74 22.90 5.17
N PRO A 255 -23.65 23.37 5.81
CA PRO A 255 -23.35 24.79 5.89
C PRO A 255 -23.24 25.36 4.47
N LYS A 256 -24.15 26.25 4.11
CA LYS A 256 -24.09 27.01 2.86
C LYS A 256 -23.06 28.12 3.03
N ASP A 257 -21.78 27.82 2.87
CA ASP A 257 -20.81 28.88 2.54
C ASP A 257 -19.60 28.32 1.79
N GLY A 258 -19.39 28.83 0.57
CA GLY A 258 -18.08 28.91 -0.07
C GLY A 258 -17.68 27.83 -1.09
N ALA A 259 -18.55 27.44 -2.02
CA ALA A 259 -18.15 26.56 -3.14
C ALA A 259 -17.52 27.34 -4.30
N HIS A 260 -16.19 27.26 -4.42
CA HIS A 260 -15.51 27.19 -5.71
C HIS A 260 -14.55 26.00 -5.68
N HIS A 261 -15.04 24.79 -5.90
CA HIS A 261 -14.18 23.67 -6.28
C HIS A 261 -14.86 22.75 -7.31
N LEU A 262 -14.00 22.25 -8.20
CA LEU A 262 -14.24 21.60 -9.48
C LEU A 262 -15.22 20.43 -9.41
N GLU A 263 -16.11 20.39 -10.40
CA GLU A 263 -17.23 19.47 -10.48
C GLU A 263 -16.81 18.11 -11.07
N GLY A 264 -16.79 17.06 -10.24
CA GLY A 264 -16.86 15.65 -10.67
C GLY A 264 -17.88 14.88 -9.81
N PRO A 265 -18.64 13.91 -10.35
CA PRO A 265 -19.74 13.24 -9.63
C PRO A 265 -19.31 12.25 -8.53
N ASN A 266 -18.01 11.95 -8.35
CA ASN A 266 -17.51 10.90 -7.45
C ASN A 266 -16.43 11.35 -6.45
N GLU A 267 -16.45 12.60 -5.97
CA GLU A 267 -15.57 12.99 -4.86
C GLU A 267 -16.07 12.41 -3.51
N PRO A 268 -15.17 11.97 -2.59
CA PRO A 268 -15.52 11.56 -1.23
C PRO A 268 -16.27 12.65 -0.45
N SER A 269 -16.01 13.92 -0.78
CA SER A 269 -16.69 15.11 -0.25
C SER A 269 -18.19 15.19 -0.61
N LYS A 270 -18.66 14.39 -1.57
CA LYS A 270 -20.07 14.32 -2.01
C LYS A 270 -20.84 13.12 -1.49
N ARG A 271 -20.18 12.14 -0.85
CA ARG A 271 -20.90 11.03 -0.20
C ARG A 271 -21.62 11.58 1.02
N THR A 272 -22.91 11.26 1.16
CA THR A 272 -23.65 11.58 2.37
C THR A 272 -22.97 10.90 3.55
N ASP A 273 -22.32 11.70 4.37
CA ASP A 273 -21.65 11.20 5.56
C ASP A 273 -22.65 11.11 6.70
N ASN A 274 -23.26 9.92 6.84
CA ASN A 274 -24.18 9.64 7.92
C ASN A 274 -23.54 9.64 9.30
N PHE A 275 -22.20 9.79 9.39
CA PHE A 275 -21.41 9.89 10.61
C PHE A 275 -20.82 11.29 10.80
N ALA A 276 -21.27 12.30 10.06
CA ALA A 276 -20.83 13.67 10.25
C ALA A 276 -21.03 14.12 11.71
N GLY A 277 -20.02 14.77 12.28
CA GLY A 277 -20.05 15.27 13.66
C GLY A 277 -19.78 14.22 14.75
N ILE A 278 -19.54 12.95 14.40
CA ILE A 278 -19.09 11.96 15.37
C ILE A 278 -17.64 12.25 15.78
N GLU A 279 -17.38 12.18 17.08
CA GLU A 279 -16.06 12.19 17.67
C GLU A 279 -15.73 10.79 18.17
N VAL A 280 -14.53 10.30 17.86
CA VAL A 280 -14.08 8.97 18.29
C VAL A 280 -12.72 9.09 18.97
N GLY A 281 -12.57 8.44 20.11
CA GLY A 281 -11.32 8.38 20.86
C GLY A 281 -10.87 6.96 21.18
N LEU A 282 -9.56 6.79 21.32
CA LEU A 282 -8.94 5.60 21.85
C LEU A 282 -8.01 5.99 23.00
N HIS A 283 -8.04 5.20 24.07
CA HIS A 283 -7.12 5.33 25.20
C HIS A 283 -6.53 3.96 25.54
N PHE A 284 -5.20 3.87 25.56
CA PHE A 284 -4.44 2.65 25.81
C PHE A 284 -3.97 2.57 27.27
N ALA A 285 -3.77 1.35 27.78
CA ALA A 285 -3.32 1.12 29.16
C ALA A 285 -1.95 1.75 29.51
N ASP A 286 -1.13 2.08 28.51
CA ASP A 286 0.17 2.76 28.70
C ASP A 286 0.04 4.30 28.73
N GLY A 287 -1.18 4.83 28.72
CA GLY A 287 -1.48 6.26 28.80
C GLY A 287 -1.51 6.98 27.45
N ARG A 288 -1.26 6.28 26.34
CA ARG A 288 -1.41 6.87 25.01
C ARG A 288 -2.88 7.07 24.69
N GLU A 289 -3.22 8.23 24.14
CA GLU A 289 -4.59 8.55 23.74
C GLU A 289 -4.64 9.30 22.41
N VAL A 290 -5.76 9.16 21.71
CA VAL A 290 -6.11 9.98 20.55
C VAL A 290 -7.60 10.25 20.58
N GLN A 291 -7.99 11.47 20.21
CA GLN A 291 -9.37 11.84 19.96
C GLN A 291 -9.45 12.54 18.61
N VAL A 292 -10.32 12.03 17.74
CA VAL A 292 -10.56 12.59 16.41
C VAL A 292 -11.95 13.20 16.39
N THR A 293 -12.00 14.52 16.27
CA THR A 293 -13.24 15.31 16.20
C THR A 293 -13.72 15.56 14.77
N ASN A 294 -12.83 15.38 13.79
CA ASN A 294 -13.15 15.43 12.38
C ASN A 294 -12.55 14.21 11.67
N LEU A 295 -13.36 13.18 11.45
CA LEU A 295 -12.94 11.96 10.76
C LEU A 295 -12.62 12.16 9.26
N ALA A 296 -13.01 13.29 8.67
CA ALA A 296 -12.68 13.63 7.28
C ALA A 296 -11.31 14.29 7.13
N ASP A 297 -10.75 14.83 8.21
CA ASP A 297 -9.42 15.43 8.27
C ASP A 297 -8.74 15.02 9.59
N PRO A 298 -8.31 13.75 9.69
CA PRO A 298 -7.58 13.31 10.87
C PRO A 298 -6.29 14.13 10.93
N GLY A 299 -6.20 15.02 11.93
CA GLY A 299 -5.09 15.96 12.09
C GLY A 299 -3.70 15.29 12.11
N PRO A 300 -2.62 16.08 12.16
CA PRO A 300 -1.25 15.56 12.07
C PRO A 300 -1.01 14.48 13.14
N GLY A 301 -0.64 13.28 12.67
CA GLY A 301 -0.62 12.05 13.47
C GLY A 301 0.06 12.17 14.84
N GLY A 302 -0.63 11.67 15.86
CA GLY A 302 -0.11 11.49 17.22
C GLY A 302 0.55 10.12 17.41
N GLU A 303 0.77 9.74 18.67
CA GLU A 303 1.33 8.42 19.03
C GLU A 303 0.38 7.25 18.71
N ILE A 304 -0.91 7.56 18.54
CA ILE A 304 -1.92 6.69 17.96
C ILE A 304 -2.47 7.41 16.72
N VAL A 305 -2.46 6.71 15.58
CA VAL A 305 -3.18 7.10 14.37
C VAL A 305 -4.54 6.44 14.43
N LEU A 306 -5.59 7.26 14.37
CA LEU A 306 -6.97 6.81 14.19
C LEU A 306 -7.52 7.52 12.95
N SER A 307 -7.84 6.76 11.91
CA SER A 307 -8.29 7.34 10.64
C SER A 307 -9.50 6.59 10.09
N ARG A 308 -10.42 7.35 9.48
CA ARG A 308 -11.50 6.76 8.71
C ARG A 308 -10.96 6.22 7.39
N PHE A 309 -11.51 5.10 6.95
CA PHE A 309 -11.36 4.61 5.59
C PHE A 309 -12.70 4.07 5.08
N TRP A 310 -12.75 3.70 3.80
CA TRP A 310 -13.95 3.20 3.15
C TRP A 310 -13.68 1.81 2.57
N ARG A 311 -14.64 0.89 2.73
CA ARG A 311 -14.66 -0.39 2.02
C ARG A 311 -15.52 -0.30 0.75
N ASP A 312 -15.31 -1.24 -0.18
CA ASP A 312 -15.82 -1.17 -1.56
C ASP A 312 -17.34 -1.22 -1.68
N GLU A 313 -18.02 -1.80 -0.70
CA GLU A 313 -19.47 -1.75 -0.62
C GLU A 313 -19.84 -0.60 0.32
N PRO A 314 -20.28 0.55 -0.21
CA PRO A 314 -20.67 1.68 0.61
C PRO A 314 -21.95 1.33 1.37
N ASP A 315 -21.79 0.80 2.58
CA ASP A 315 -22.84 0.75 3.57
C ASP A 315 -22.87 2.10 4.28
N LEU A 316 -23.89 2.90 3.97
CA LEU A 316 -24.08 4.23 4.56
C LEU A 316 -24.32 4.18 6.07
N ASP A 317 -24.57 3.00 6.63
CA ASP A 317 -24.73 2.77 8.06
C ASP A 317 -23.47 2.18 8.72
N SER A 318 -22.36 2.01 7.99
CA SER A 318 -21.08 1.57 8.55
C SER A 318 -20.00 2.66 8.46
N LEU A 319 -19.33 2.88 9.59
CA LEU A 319 -18.13 3.68 9.73
C LEU A 319 -16.95 2.76 10.02
N TRP A 320 -15.97 2.78 9.13
CA TRP A 320 -14.74 1.99 9.26
C TRP A 320 -13.58 2.88 9.71
N LEU A 321 -12.91 2.44 10.78
CA LEU A 321 -11.78 3.13 11.39
C LEU A 321 -10.56 2.22 11.41
N TRP A 322 -9.41 2.75 11.05
CA TRP A 322 -8.10 2.12 11.22
C TRP A 322 -7.41 2.73 12.43
N ALA A 323 -6.86 1.87 13.30
CA ALA A 323 -6.10 2.28 14.47
C ALA A 323 -4.70 1.65 14.47
N MET A 324 -3.67 2.46 14.69
CA MET A 324 -2.30 1.98 14.87
C MET A 324 -1.51 2.86 15.84
N PRO A 325 -0.53 2.32 16.58
CA PRO A 325 -0.13 0.91 16.62
C PRO A 325 -1.10 0.06 17.47
N LEU A 326 -0.83 -1.25 17.56
CA LEU A 326 -1.54 -2.14 18.49
C LEU A 326 -1.45 -1.64 19.95
N PRO A 327 -2.53 -1.74 20.74
CA PRO A 327 -2.52 -1.42 22.16
C PRO A 327 -1.57 -2.34 22.93
N PRO A 328 -0.93 -1.86 24.02
CA PRO A 328 -0.13 -2.69 24.91
C PRO A 328 -0.98 -3.79 25.57
N VAL A 329 -0.32 -4.72 26.28
CA VAL A 329 -1.04 -5.65 27.17
C VAL A 329 -1.74 -4.83 28.26
N GLY A 330 -3.04 -5.05 28.45
CA GLY A 330 -3.90 -4.26 29.34
C GLY A 330 -5.17 -3.82 28.61
N THR A 331 -6.04 -3.06 29.27
CA THR A 331 -7.29 -2.59 28.67
C THR A 331 -7.05 -1.41 27.74
N PHE A 332 -7.73 -1.37 26.59
CA PHE A 332 -7.92 -0.13 25.83
C PHE A 332 -9.40 0.24 25.79
N THR A 333 -9.68 1.53 25.78
CA THR A 333 -11.04 2.08 25.75
C THR A 333 -11.30 2.71 24.41
N LEU A 334 -12.43 2.37 23.81
CA LEU A 334 -13.05 3.11 22.70
C LEU A 334 -14.08 4.07 23.27
N SER A 335 -13.96 5.35 22.97
CA SER A 335 -14.94 6.37 23.33
C SER A 335 -15.57 6.98 22.08
N VAL A 336 -16.85 7.30 22.17
CA VAL A 336 -17.62 7.94 21.12
C VAL A 336 -18.46 9.07 21.70
N ARG A 337 -18.48 10.20 21.02
CA ARG A 337 -19.42 11.30 21.27
C ARG A 337 -20.06 11.68 19.95
N TRP A 338 -21.37 11.86 19.97
CA TRP A 338 -22.12 12.26 18.79
C TRP A 338 -23.31 13.13 19.19
N PRO A 339 -23.06 14.42 19.47
CA PRO A 339 -24.08 15.31 20.02
C PRO A 339 -25.33 15.43 19.15
N ASP A 340 -25.17 15.43 17.82
CA ASP A 340 -26.27 15.49 16.85
C ASP A 340 -27.27 14.32 16.98
N PHE A 341 -26.85 13.23 17.64
CA PHE A 341 -27.64 12.03 17.89
C PHE A 341 -27.92 11.82 19.39
N GLY A 342 -27.59 12.80 20.23
CA GLY A 342 -27.78 12.72 21.68
C GLY A 342 -26.77 11.81 22.40
N ILE A 343 -25.67 11.43 21.75
CA ILE A 343 -24.60 10.62 22.35
C ILE A 343 -23.61 11.56 23.02
N GLU A 344 -23.85 11.91 24.29
CA GLU A 344 -22.92 12.79 25.04
C GLU A 344 -21.59 12.10 25.37
N ALA A 345 -21.67 10.81 25.74
CA ALA A 345 -20.54 9.92 25.94
C ALA A 345 -21.02 8.47 25.87
N ALA A 346 -20.38 7.68 25.01
CA ALA A 346 -20.54 6.24 24.90
C ALA A 346 -19.16 5.60 24.74
N GLY A 347 -19.05 4.31 25.03
CA GLY A 347 -17.77 3.63 24.90
C GLY A 347 -17.78 2.20 25.40
N ALA A 348 -16.67 1.54 25.17
CA ALA A 348 -16.44 0.18 25.61
C ALA A 348 -14.97 -0.05 25.94
N GLU A 349 -14.73 -0.96 26.88
CA GLU A 349 -13.41 -1.43 27.25
C GLU A 349 -13.14 -2.78 26.59
N PHE A 350 -11.93 -2.95 26.07
CA PHE A 350 -11.46 -4.16 25.41
C PHE A 350 -10.10 -4.56 25.96
N GLU A 351 -9.84 -5.86 26.04
CA GLU A 351 -8.48 -6.33 26.33
C GLU A 351 -7.57 -6.06 25.12
N GLY A 352 -6.42 -5.44 25.32
CA GLY A 352 -5.43 -5.19 24.26
C GLY A 352 -4.84 -6.46 23.66
N GLY A 353 -4.94 -7.59 24.37
CA GLY A 353 -4.67 -8.92 23.81
C GLY A 353 -5.64 -9.35 22.71
N LEU A 354 -6.86 -8.81 22.69
CA LEU A 354 -7.92 -9.12 21.72
C LEU A 354 -7.51 -8.79 20.28
N VAL A 355 -6.73 -7.72 20.11
CA VAL A 355 -6.35 -7.19 18.79
C VAL A 355 -4.92 -7.55 18.39
N ARG A 356 -4.30 -8.47 19.12
CA ARG A 356 -2.98 -9.01 18.77
C ARG A 356 -3.19 -10.31 17.98
N PRO A 357 -2.56 -10.48 16.82
CA PRO A 357 -2.55 -11.77 16.14
C PRO A 357 -2.08 -12.87 17.11
N ALA A 358 -2.78 -14.00 17.10
CA ALA A 358 -2.47 -15.16 17.95
C ALA A 358 -1.13 -15.81 17.60
#